data_AF-A0A9E7I946-F1
#
_entry.id   AF-A0A9E7I946-F1
#
_cell.length_a   1.000
_cell.length_b   1.000
_cell.length_c   1.000
_cell.angle_alpha   90.00
_cell.angle_beta   90.00
_cell.angle_gamma   90.00
#
_symmetry.space_group_name_H-M   'P 1'
#
loop_
_entity.id
_entity.type
_entity.pdbx_description
1 polymer ?
#
loop_
_entity_poly.entity_id
_entity_poly.type
_entity_poly.pdbx_seq_one_letter_code
_entity_poly.pdbx_strand_id
1 'polypeptide(L)'
;MIRGSTSLIGAVNFVTFLISIPVLGGGIWLSTRANSTDCLRFLQWPLIIIGITIMVISLMGFAGACYRLSWLLRAYLFAMFAVVAALLGFIIFAFAVTDRGRGQVVLNRAFLEYQLVDYSGWLRDRVANPGYWSKISSCLREGHACAGMARYVRDPTTGVLVPESADMFYQRQLSPIESGCCKPPTSCGYTYVNETFWNPVAGLAVDDPDCIQWSNDQQQLCYQCNSCKAGVLASLRHSWRKVSVINVVMLIALVIVYVVGCAAYRNARRVDNDEAFGATRMTKARPIRFQF
;
A
#
# COMPACT_ATOMS: atom_id res chain seq x y z
N MET A 1 -9.29 24.19 35.15
CA MET A 1 -9.22 22.83 34.56
C MET A 1 -8.42 22.89 33.24
N ILE A 2 -7.10 22.77 33.28
CA ILE A 2 -6.21 22.96 32.10
C ILE A 2 -5.24 21.77 31.92
N ARG A 3 -5.06 20.92 32.94
CA ARG A 3 -4.16 19.75 32.87
C ARG A 3 -4.62 18.65 31.91
N GLY A 4 -5.94 18.47 31.73
CA GLY A 4 -6.50 17.39 30.91
C GLY A 4 -6.22 17.54 29.41
N SER A 5 -6.49 18.71 28.81
CA SER A 5 -6.38 18.89 27.35
C SER A 5 -4.95 18.87 26.82
N THR A 6 -3.98 19.43 27.56
CA THR A 6 -2.56 19.39 27.15
C THR A 6 -1.97 17.98 27.25
N SER A 7 -2.28 17.23 28.33
CA SER A 7 -1.89 15.81 28.42
C SER A 7 -2.56 14.97 27.33
N LEU A 8 -3.82 15.26 26.97
CA LEU A 8 -4.54 14.56 25.91
C LEU A 8 -3.86 14.77 24.54
N ILE A 9 -3.45 15.98 24.20
CA ILE A 9 -2.74 16.27 22.93
C ILE A 9 -1.39 15.58 22.89
N GLY A 10 -0.64 15.60 23.99
CA GLY A 10 0.64 14.90 24.10
C GLY A 10 0.47 13.38 23.95
N ALA A 11 -0.51 12.79 24.63
CA ALA A 11 -0.82 11.36 24.53
C ALA A 11 -1.28 10.96 23.12
N VAL A 12 -2.14 11.77 22.50
CA VAL A 12 -2.63 11.53 21.13
C VAL A 12 -1.48 11.59 20.12
N ASN A 13 -0.61 12.61 20.18
CA ASN A 13 0.56 12.72 19.30
C ASN A 13 1.58 11.58 19.51
N PHE A 14 1.73 11.10 20.75
CA PHE A 14 2.58 9.95 21.06
C PHE A 14 2.01 8.65 20.48
N VAL A 15 0.69 8.46 20.54
CA VAL A 15 0.02 7.31 19.91
C VAL A 15 0.15 7.37 18.38
N THR A 16 0.02 8.53 17.74
CA THR A 16 0.25 8.66 16.28
C THR A 16 1.70 8.35 15.90
N PHE A 17 2.68 8.74 16.73
CA PHE A 17 4.08 8.33 16.54
C PHE A 17 4.25 6.82 16.64
N LEU A 18 3.63 6.18 17.64
CA LEU A 18 3.68 4.72 17.75
C LEU A 18 3.02 4.02 16.57
N ILE A 19 1.97 4.58 15.97
CA ILE A 19 1.33 4.04 14.76
C ILE A 19 2.19 4.24 13.51
N SER A 20 3.02 5.31 13.45
CA SER A 20 3.92 5.52 12.32
C SER A 20 5.09 4.52 12.30
N ILE A 21 5.45 3.94 13.45
CA ILE A 21 6.51 2.92 13.55
C ILE A 21 6.15 1.64 12.78
N PRO A 22 4.98 1.01 12.94
CA PRO A 22 4.55 -0.12 12.11
C PRO A 22 4.43 0.23 10.62
N VAL A 23 4.12 1.48 10.26
CA VAL A 23 4.02 1.90 8.86
C VAL A 23 5.41 2.00 8.22
N LEU A 24 6.37 2.61 8.93
CA LEU A 24 7.78 2.65 8.54
C LEU A 24 8.40 1.26 8.57
N GLY A 25 8.14 0.49 9.63
CA GLY A 25 8.57 -0.89 9.81
C GLY A 25 8.00 -1.81 8.74
N GLY A 26 6.73 -1.61 8.34
CA GLY A 26 6.14 -2.30 7.20
C GLY A 26 6.80 -1.91 5.88
N GLY A 27 7.08 -0.61 5.67
CA GLY A 27 7.81 -0.12 4.49
C GLY A 27 9.25 -0.66 4.39
N ILE A 28 9.94 -0.76 5.53
CA ILE A 28 11.32 -1.26 5.65
C ILE A 28 11.36 -2.80 5.66
N TRP A 29 10.37 -3.47 6.25
CA TRP A 29 10.25 -4.93 6.22
C TRP A 29 9.94 -5.42 4.81
N LEU A 30 9.06 -4.69 4.10
CA LEU A 30 8.84 -4.89 2.68
C LEU A 30 10.12 -4.62 1.86
N SER A 31 11.03 -3.76 2.32
CA SER A 31 12.33 -3.52 1.64
C SER A 31 13.42 -4.52 2.01
N THR A 32 13.34 -5.18 3.16
CA THR A 32 14.39 -6.08 3.68
C THR A 32 14.11 -7.56 3.40
N ARG A 33 12.84 -7.98 3.28
CA ARG A 33 12.49 -9.25 2.61
C ARG A 33 12.57 -9.16 1.08
N ALA A 34 12.84 -7.96 0.54
CA ALA A 34 12.88 -7.65 -0.89
C ALA A 34 14.26 -7.77 -1.55
N ASN A 35 15.21 -8.54 -1.00
CA ASN A 35 16.37 -8.95 -1.79
C ASN A 35 15.98 -9.72 -3.08
N SER A 36 14.71 -10.14 -3.21
CA SER A 36 14.11 -10.74 -4.42
C SER A 36 13.05 -9.85 -5.10
N THR A 37 12.64 -8.72 -4.50
CA THR A 37 11.49 -7.91 -4.96
C THR A 37 11.81 -6.42 -5.08
N ASP A 38 13.04 -6.08 -5.49
CA ASP A 38 13.50 -4.72 -5.82
C ASP A 38 12.93 -4.17 -7.14
N CYS A 39 11.97 -4.85 -7.77
CA CYS A 39 11.62 -4.58 -9.17
C CYS A 39 10.79 -3.32 -9.39
N LEU A 40 10.22 -2.75 -8.32
CA LEU A 40 9.28 -1.65 -8.40
C LEU A 40 9.59 -0.58 -7.35
N ARG A 41 10.84 -0.10 -7.34
CA ARG A 41 11.32 1.03 -6.51
C ARG A 41 10.40 2.26 -6.55
N PHE A 42 9.70 2.47 -7.67
CA PHE A 42 8.70 3.53 -7.85
C PHE A 42 7.50 3.47 -6.87
N LEU A 43 7.16 2.28 -6.37
CA LEU A 43 6.06 2.09 -5.41
C LEU A 43 6.47 2.30 -3.96
N GLN A 44 7.75 2.11 -3.66
CA GLN A 44 8.28 2.14 -2.31
C GLN A 44 8.52 3.58 -1.80
N TRP A 45 8.97 4.46 -2.70
CA TRP A 45 9.20 5.88 -2.39
C TRP A 45 7.96 6.60 -1.82
N PRO A 46 6.75 6.46 -2.39
CA PRO A 46 5.53 7.03 -1.81
C PRO A 46 5.30 6.62 -0.35
N LEU A 47 5.50 5.34 -0.01
CA LEU A 47 5.31 4.83 1.36
C LEU A 47 6.35 5.38 2.34
N ILE A 48 7.62 5.43 1.93
CA ILE A 48 8.71 5.97 2.75
C ILE A 48 8.49 7.47 2.99
N ILE A 49 8.13 8.23 1.95
CA ILE A 49 7.83 9.66 2.06
C ILE A 49 6.66 9.89 3.03
N ILE A 50 5.58 9.12 2.91
CA ILE A 50 4.44 9.19 3.85
C ILE A 50 4.90 8.90 5.29
N GLY A 51 5.68 7.83 5.51
CA GLY A 51 6.16 7.50 6.85
C GLY A 51 7.06 8.59 7.47
N ILE A 52 8.00 9.15 6.69
CA ILE A 52 8.89 10.22 7.16
C ILE A 52 8.11 11.48 7.51
N THR A 53 7.15 11.88 6.65
CA THR A 53 6.35 13.09 6.89
C THR A 53 5.53 12.98 8.18
N ILE A 54 4.93 11.82 8.46
CA ILE A 54 4.19 11.56 9.70
C ILE A 54 5.12 11.62 10.93
N MET A 55 6.33 11.09 10.81
CA MET A 55 7.32 11.12 11.89
C MET A 55 7.73 12.55 12.27
N VAL A 56 8.01 13.40 11.27
CA VAL A 56 8.36 14.82 11.49
C VAL A 56 7.22 15.58 12.16
N ILE A 57 5.98 15.34 11.75
CA ILE A 57 4.81 16.03 12.30
C ILE A 57 4.52 15.59 13.74
N SER A 58 4.69 14.31 14.05
CA SER A 58 4.53 13.80 15.42
C SER A 58 5.53 14.45 16.38
N LEU A 59 6.78 14.63 15.94
CA LEU A 59 7.82 15.33 16.72
C LEU A 59 7.49 16.81 16.92
N MET A 60 7.02 17.50 15.87
CA MET A 60 6.58 18.89 15.99
C MET A 60 5.37 19.04 16.92
N GLY A 61 4.42 18.11 16.89
CA GLY A 61 3.25 18.10 17.78
C GLY A 61 3.63 17.90 19.25
N PHE A 62 4.61 17.03 19.51
CA PHE A 62 5.14 16.81 20.85
C PHE A 62 5.88 18.06 21.38
N ALA A 63 6.76 18.66 20.58
CA ALA A 63 7.45 19.90 20.94
C ALA A 63 6.46 21.06 21.15
N GLY A 64 5.43 21.19 20.30
CA GLY A 64 4.37 22.19 20.43
C GLY A 64 3.61 22.10 21.75
N ALA A 65 3.34 20.88 22.23
CA ALA A 65 2.65 20.66 23.50
C ALA A 65 3.54 20.97 24.73
N CYS A 66 4.83 20.65 24.68
CA CYS A 66 5.76 20.84 25.79
C CYS A 66 6.14 22.31 26.01
N TYR A 67 6.37 23.07 24.93
CA TYR A 67 6.91 24.44 25.04
C TYR A 67 5.85 25.55 25.02
N ARG A 68 4.54 25.23 24.87
CA ARG A 68 3.42 26.20 24.82
C ARG A 68 3.64 27.36 23.84
N LEU A 69 4.42 27.15 22.78
CA LEU A 69 4.70 28.16 21.77
C LEU A 69 3.51 28.27 20.80
N SER A 70 2.76 29.36 20.89
CA SER A 70 1.57 29.63 20.07
C SER A 70 1.87 29.65 18.56
N TRP A 71 3.05 30.12 18.16
CA TRP A 71 3.53 30.08 16.78
C TRP A 71 3.79 28.64 16.30
N LEU A 72 4.36 27.79 17.16
CA LEU A 72 4.69 26.40 16.86
C LEU A 72 3.41 25.56 16.72
N LEU A 73 2.40 25.84 17.55
CA LEU A 73 1.07 25.21 17.44
C LEU A 73 0.35 25.59 16.14
N ARG A 74 0.52 26.84 15.67
CA ARG A 74 -0.03 27.29 14.38
C ARG A 74 0.69 26.62 13.19
N ALA A 75 2.02 26.53 13.25
CA ALA A 75 2.82 25.80 12.26
C ALA A 75 2.44 24.31 12.22
N TYR A 76 2.25 23.69 13.38
CA TYR A 76 1.78 22.31 13.52
C TYR A 76 0.41 22.10 12.84
N LEU A 77 -0.58 22.97 13.10
CA LEU A 77 -1.89 22.86 12.47
C LEU A 77 -1.83 23.01 10.94
N PHE A 78 -1.00 23.92 10.43
CA PHE A 78 -0.80 24.08 8.98
C PHE A 78 -0.15 22.84 8.36
N ALA A 79 0.91 22.31 8.98
CA ALA A 79 1.57 21.09 8.53
C ALA A 79 0.63 19.87 8.55
N MET A 80 -0.18 19.72 9.60
CA MET A 80 -1.19 18.67 9.70
C MET A 80 -2.24 18.77 8.59
N PHE A 81 -2.74 19.98 8.30
CA PHE A 81 -3.68 20.18 7.20
C PHE A 81 -3.08 19.78 5.85
N ALA A 82 -1.83 20.18 5.57
CA ALA A 82 -1.13 19.81 4.34
C ALA A 82 -0.99 18.29 4.19
N VAL A 83 -0.70 17.56 5.27
CA VAL A 83 -0.61 16.10 5.22
C VAL A 83 -1.96 15.44 5.04
N VAL A 84 -3.01 15.88 5.73
CA VAL A 84 -4.37 15.37 5.50
C VAL A 84 -4.77 15.56 4.03
N ALA A 85 -4.51 16.73 3.45
CA ALA A 85 -4.76 17.00 2.03
C ALA A 85 -3.93 16.10 1.10
N ALA A 86 -2.65 15.89 1.40
CA ALA A 86 -1.77 15.03 0.61
C ALA A 86 -2.22 13.55 0.68
N LEU A 87 -2.59 13.05 1.85
CA LEU A 87 -3.09 11.68 2.02
C LEU A 87 -4.42 11.48 1.31
N LEU A 88 -5.34 12.45 1.38
CA LEU A 88 -6.58 12.44 0.59
C LEU A 88 -6.29 12.40 -0.91
N GLY A 89 -5.39 13.25 -1.40
CA GLY A 89 -4.98 13.26 -2.80
C GLY A 89 -4.38 11.93 -3.24
N PHE A 90 -3.52 11.33 -2.41
CA PHE A 90 -2.95 10.01 -2.67
C PHE A 90 -4.03 8.91 -2.69
N ILE A 91 -5.01 8.94 -1.79
CA ILE A 91 -6.13 7.98 -1.79
C ILE A 91 -6.91 8.07 -3.09
N ILE A 92 -7.28 9.29 -3.52
CA ILE A 92 -8.00 9.52 -4.78
C ILE A 92 -7.18 8.99 -5.97
N PHE A 93 -5.90 9.34 -6.03
CA PHE A 93 -5.00 8.87 -7.08
C PHE A 93 -4.88 7.34 -7.07
N ALA A 94 -4.69 6.73 -5.91
CA ALA A 94 -4.58 5.28 -5.74
C ALA A 94 -5.85 4.57 -6.24
N PHE A 95 -7.04 5.07 -5.90
CA PHE A 95 -8.29 4.50 -6.43
C PHE A 95 -8.43 4.72 -7.93
N ALA A 96 -8.11 5.91 -8.45
CA ALA A 96 -8.20 6.20 -9.87
C ALA A 96 -7.31 5.28 -10.72
N VAL A 97 -6.08 4.99 -10.28
CA VAL A 97 -5.17 4.09 -11.00
C VAL A 97 -5.44 2.60 -10.73
N THR A 98 -6.22 2.27 -9.70
CA THR A 98 -6.58 0.89 -9.35
C THR A 98 -8.03 0.53 -9.65
N ASP A 99 -8.76 1.31 -10.44
CA ASP A 99 -10.19 1.04 -10.71
C ASP A 99 -10.38 -0.11 -11.73
N ARG A 100 -9.56 -0.15 -12.80
CA ARG A 100 -9.77 -1.03 -13.97
C ARG A 100 -8.81 -2.23 -14.04
N GLY A 101 -9.31 -3.36 -14.57
CA GLY A 101 -8.57 -4.61 -14.80
C GLY A 101 -8.78 -5.69 -13.75
N ARG A 102 -9.39 -6.81 -14.14
CA ARG A 102 -9.59 -8.01 -13.30
C ARG A 102 -8.92 -9.20 -13.97
N GLY A 103 -8.50 -10.18 -13.16
CA GLY A 103 -8.11 -11.46 -13.72
C GLY A 103 -9.34 -12.16 -14.33
N GLN A 104 -9.12 -12.82 -15.46
CA GLN A 104 -10.11 -13.65 -16.14
C GLN A 104 -10.12 -15.04 -15.50
N VAL A 105 -11.32 -15.57 -15.28
CA VAL A 105 -11.49 -16.96 -14.82
C VAL A 105 -11.43 -17.87 -16.03
N VAL A 106 -10.69 -18.97 -15.92
CA VAL A 106 -10.59 -19.99 -16.96
C VAL A 106 -11.29 -21.26 -16.48
N LEU A 107 -12.06 -21.88 -17.38
CA LEU A 107 -12.75 -23.14 -17.10
C LEU A 107 -11.76 -24.22 -16.65
N ASN A 108 -12.11 -24.95 -15.59
CA ASN A 108 -11.30 -26.03 -14.99
C ASN A 108 -9.90 -25.58 -14.50
N ARG A 109 -9.73 -24.31 -14.16
CA ARG A 109 -8.51 -23.76 -13.55
C ARG A 109 -8.86 -22.99 -12.28
N ALA A 110 -8.08 -23.17 -11.22
CA ALA A 110 -8.22 -22.41 -9.97
C ALA A 110 -7.46 -21.07 -10.00
N PHE A 111 -6.51 -20.92 -10.92
CA PHE A 111 -5.77 -19.67 -11.12
C PHE A 111 -6.46 -18.74 -12.13
N LEU A 112 -6.18 -17.44 -12.00
CA LEU A 112 -6.67 -16.43 -12.91
C LEU A 112 -5.65 -16.13 -14.01
N GLU A 113 -6.15 -15.76 -15.19
CA GLU A 113 -5.33 -15.22 -16.27
C GLU A 113 -5.44 -13.71 -16.34
N TYR A 114 -4.39 -13.07 -16.82
CA TYR A 114 -4.29 -11.61 -16.82
C TYR A 114 -3.94 -11.15 -18.22
N GLN A 115 -4.80 -10.35 -18.83
CA GLN A 115 -4.56 -9.75 -20.13
C GLN A 115 -4.32 -8.26 -19.97
N LEU A 116 -3.32 -7.73 -20.69
CA LEU A 116 -2.97 -6.31 -20.59
C LEU A 116 -4.09 -5.38 -21.09
N VAL A 117 -4.95 -5.90 -21.98
CA VAL A 117 -6.10 -5.19 -22.57
C VAL A 117 -7.17 -4.86 -21.52
N ASP A 118 -7.32 -5.69 -20.48
CA ASP A 118 -8.27 -5.47 -19.40
C ASP A 118 -7.88 -4.30 -18.50
N TYR A 119 -6.62 -3.89 -18.55
CA TYR A 119 -6.09 -2.76 -17.81
C TYR A 119 -6.11 -1.50 -18.68
N SER A 120 -6.31 -0.35 -18.04
CA SER A 120 -6.33 0.97 -18.69
C SER A 120 -5.80 2.05 -17.76
N GLY A 121 -5.38 3.17 -18.34
CA GLY A 121 -4.94 4.35 -17.61
C GLY A 121 -3.44 4.39 -17.32
N TRP A 122 -3.05 5.35 -16.49
CA TRP A 122 -1.65 5.74 -16.31
C TRP A 122 -0.71 4.58 -15.90
N LEU A 123 -1.19 3.68 -15.03
CA LEU A 123 -0.37 2.56 -14.55
C LEU A 123 -0.07 1.55 -15.66
N ARG A 124 -1.06 1.26 -16.54
CA ARG A 124 -0.87 0.39 -17.70
C ARG A 124 0.17 0.97 -18.62
N ASP A 125 0.04 2.24 -18.97
CA ASP A 125 0.96 2.90 -19.90
C ASP A 125 2.38 2.90 -19.33
N ARG A 126 2.51 3.09 -18.01
CA ARG A 126 3.81 3.03 -17.34
C ARG A 126 4.49 1.66 -17.45
N VAL A 127 3.74 0.58 -17.31
CA VAL A 127 4.27 -0.80 -17.42
C VAL A 127 4.46 -1.22 -18.88
N ALA A 128 3.64 -0.71 -19.80
CA ALA A 128 3.76 -0.96 -21.23
C ALA A 128 4.99 -0.27 -21.86
N ASN A 129 5.48 0.81 -21.25
CA ASN A 129 6.66 1.54 -21.73
C ASN A 129 7.92 0.66 -21.72
N PRO A 130 8.60 0.46 -22.86
CA PRO A 130 9.70 -0.49 -22.99
C PRO A 130 10.92 -0.16 -22.12
N GLY A 131 11.24 1.13 -21.96
CA GLY A 131 12.38 1.57 -21.14
C GLY A 131 12.17 1.36 -19.63
N TYR A 132 10.93 1.30 -19.16
CA TYR A 132 10.61 0.95 -17.77
C TYR A 132 10.45 -0.54 -17.61
N TRP A 133 9.81 -1.20 -18.57
CA TRP A 133 9.63 -2.64 -18.56
C TRP A 133 10.95 -3.39 -18.52
N SER A 134 11.96 -2.95 -19.27
CA SER A 134 13.27 -3.62 -19.28
C SER A 134 13.88 -3.78 -17.89
N LYS A 135 13.76 -2.75 -17.04
CA LYS A 135 14.22 -2.77 -15.65
C LYS A 135 13.36 -3.66 -14.75
N ILE A 136 12.05 -3.69 -14.99
CA ILE A 136 11.12 -4.54 -14.24
C ILE A 136 11.38 -6.02 -14.59
N SER A 137 11.46 -6.35 -15.88
CA SER A 137 11.69 -7.70 -16.37
C SER A 137 13.07 -8.23 -15.96
N SER A 138 14.12 -7.40 -16.01
CA SER A 138 15.46 -7.82 -15.57
C SER A 138 15.45 -8.17 -14.09
N CYS A 139 14.79 -7.35 -13.27
CA CYS A 139 14.67 -7.63 -11.86
C CYS A 139 13.81 -8.86 -11.57
N LEU A 140 12.70 -9.09 -12.29
CA LEU A 140 11.87 -10.30 -12.08
C LEU A 140 12.65 -11.58 -12.36
N ARG A 141 13.55 -11.52 -13.34
CA ARG A 141 14.45 -12.60 -13.70
C ARG A 141 15.53 -12.81 -12.64
N GLU A 142 16.22 -11.76 -12.23
CA GLU A 142 17.28 -11.81 -11.21
C GLU A 142 16.75 -12.18 -9.82
N GLY A 143 15.56 -11.71 -9.48
CA GLY A 143 14.84 -12.04 -8.25
C GLY A 143 14.23 -13.45 -8.26
N HIS A 144 14.44 -14.24 -9.32
CA HIS A 144 13.92 -15.59 -9.48
C HIS A 144 12.42 -15.69 -9.17
N ALA A 145 11.62 -14.78 -9.73
CA ALA A 145 10.17 -14.70 -9.45
C ALA A 145 9.41 -16.02 -9.72
N CYS A 146 9.96 -16.88 -10.58
CA CYS A 146 9.39 -18.18 -10.96
C CYS A 146 9.98 -19.37 -10.19
N ALA A 147 10.96 -19.19 -9.29
CA ALA A 147 11.57 -20.31 -8.56
C ALA A 147 10.58 -21.03 -7.64
N GLY A 148 9.55 -20.33 -7.16
CA GLY A 148 8.47 -20.92 -6.35
C GLY A 148 7.51 -21.82 -7.13
N MET A 149 7.62 -21.89 -8.46
CA MET A 149 6.77 -22.73 -9.30
C MET A 149 7.08 -24.20 -9.10
N ALA A 150 8.36 -24.57 -9.00
CA ALA A 150 8.79 -25.95 -8.89
C ALA A 150 8.28 -26.59 -7.59
N ARG A 151 7.50 -27.66 -7.72
CA ARG A 151 6.98 -28.43 -6.58
C ARG A 151 7.03 -29.92 -6.88
N TYR A 152 7.69 -30.63 -5.99
CA TYR A 152 7.70 -32.08 -6.00
C TYR A 152 6.65 -32.59 -5.02
N VAL A 153 5.81 -33.49 -5.50
CA VAL A 153 4.80 -34.16 -4.69
C VAL A 153 5.31 -35.55 -4.35
N ARG A 154 5.09 -35.98 -3.11
CA ARG A 154 5.39 -37.33 -2.70
C ARG A 154 4.29 -38.26 -3.17
N ASP A 155 4.63 -39.24 -3.99
CA ASP A 155 3.69 -40.25 -4.43
C ASP A 155 3.17 -41.04 -3.20
N PRO A 156 1.84 -41.07 -2.96
CA PRO A 156 1.26 -41.77 -1.81
C PRO A 156 1.44 -43.29 -1.86
N THR A 157 1.72 -43.88 -3.03
CA THR A 157 1.89 -45.32 -3.20
C THR A 157 3.35 -45.75 -3.12
N THR A 158 4.26 -45.00 -3.74
CA THR A 158 5.69 -45.37 -3.84
C THR A 158 6.59 -44.60 -2.87
N GLY A 159 6.11 -43.49 -2.30
CA GLY A 159 6.87 -42.63 -1.39
C GLY A 159 7.96 -41.78 -2.07
N VAL A 160 8.10 -41.88 -3.39
CA VAL A 160 9.09 -41.17 -4.23
C VAL A 160 8.61 -39.75 -4.51
N LEU A 161 9.55 -38.80 -4.62
CA LEU A 161 9.26 -37.44 -5.08
C LEU A 161 9.11 -37.45 -6.60
N VAL A 162 7.92 -37.10 -7.08
CA VAL A 162 7.60 -36.98 -8.51
C VAL A 162 7.19 -35.54 -8.83
N PRO A 163 7.41 -35.07 -10.08
CA PRO A 163 6.88 -33.80 -10.54
C PRO A 163 5.35 -33.73 -10.38
N GLU A 164 4.83 -32.55 -10.05
CA GLU A 164 3.40 -32.31 -9.91
C GLU A 164 2.67 -32.63 -11.22
N SER A 165 1.56 -33.39 -11.13
CA SER A 165 0.72 -33.70 -12.30
C SER A 165 -0.05 -32.47 -12.78
N ALA A 166 -0.45 -32.48 -14.06
CA ALA A 166 -1.18 -31.35 -14.65
C ALA A 166 -2.46 -30.99 -13.87
N ASP A 167 -3.25 -31.99 -13.46
CA ASP A 167 -4.51 -31.76 -12.73
C ASP A 167 -4.29 -31.07 -11.38
N MET A 168 -3.23 -31.42 -10.66
CA MET A 168 -2.84 -30.78 -9.40
C MET A 168 -2.40 -29.33 -9.64
N PHE A 169 -1.56 -29.12 -10.66
CA PHE A 169 -1.14 -27.79 -11.07
C PHE A 169 -2.32 -26.88 -11.43
N TYR A 170 -3.33 -27.41 -12.11
CA TYR A 170 -4.54 -26.68 -12.51
C TYR A 170 -5.42 -26.25 -11.34
N GLN A 171 -5.32 -26.92 -10.20
CA GLN A 171 -6.02 -26.56 -8.97
C GLN A 171 -5.21 -25.62 -8.07
N ARG A 172 -3.98 -25.27 -8.45
CA ARG A 172 -3.12 -24.40 -7.67
C ARG A 172 -3.60 -22.95 -7.72
N GLN A 173 -3.51 -22.27 -6.58
CA GLN A 173 -3.67 -20.81 -6.52
C GLN A 173 -2.32 -20.16 -6.80
N LEU A 174 -2.14 -19.70 -8.04
CA LEU A 174 -0.94 -18.95 -8.43
C LEU A 174 -1.09 -17.47 -8.11
N SER A 175 0.01 -16.84 -7.71
CA SER A 175 0.07 -15.38 -7.62
C SER A 175 -0.01 -14.76 -9.03
N PRO A 176 -0.43 -13.49 -9.16
CA PRO A 176 -0.58 -12.87 -10.47
C PRO A 176 0.70 -12.86 -11.32
N ILE A 177 1.87 -12.79 -10.67
CA ILE A 177 3.17 -12.83 -11.34
C ILE A 177 3.48 -14.25 -11.80
N GLU A 178 3.25 -15.26 -10.96
CA GLU A 178 3.47 -16.66 -11.34
C GLU A 178 2.59 -17.07 -12.53
N SER A 179 1.30 -16.71 -12.51
CA SER A 179 0.37 -17.04 -13.60
C SER A 179 0.64 -16.28 -14.90
N GLY A 180 1.20 -15.06 -14.82
CA GLY A 180 1.42 -14.20 -15.98
C GLY A 180 2.82 -14.31 -16.60
N CYS A 181 3.85 -14.61 -15.80
CA CYS A 181 5.25 -14.61 -16.23
C CYS A 181 5.87 -16.01 -16.32
N CYS A 182 5.39 -16.96 -15.51
CA CYS A 182 6.06 -18.26 -15.32
C CYS A 182 5.39 -19.42 -16.05
N LYS A 183 4.27 -19.17 -16.74
CA LYS A 183 3.59 -20.13 -17.60
C LYS A 183 3.13 -19.45 -18.89
N PRO A 184 2.92 -20.19 -19.98
CA PRO A 184 2.25 -19.64 -21.16
C PRO A 184 0.77 -19.37 -20.88
N PRO A 185 0.13 -18.44 -21.60
CA PRO A 185 -1.32 -18.28 -21.61
C PRO A 185 -2.04 -19.58 -21.95
N THR A 186 -3.21 -19.83 -21.33
CA THR A 186 -4.00 -21.04 -21.62
C THR A 186 -4.57 -21.01 -23.04
N SER A 187 -4.77 -19.82 -23.62
CA SER A 187 -5.14 -19.60 -25.03
C SER A 187 -4.17 -20.28 -26.01
N CYS A 188 -2.90 -20.45 -25.64
CA CYS A 188 -1.89 -21.08 -26.48
C CYS A 188 -2.11 -22.58 -26.69
N GLY A 189 -2.86 -23.24 -25.80
CA GLY A 189 -3.12 -24.68 -25.91
C GLY A 189 -1.89 -25.58 -25.71
N TYR A 190 -0.84 -25.09 -25.05
CA TYR A 190 0.38 -25.87 -24.83
C TYR A 190 0.13 -27.01 -23.84
N THR A 191 0.79 -28.15 -24.05
CA THR A 191 0.70 -29.29 -23.15
C THR A 191 1.67 -29.12 -21.98
N TYR A 192 1.14 -29.31 -20.77
CA TYR A 192 1.92 -29.29 -19.53
C TYR A 192 2.91 -30.46 -19.52
N VAL A 193 4.17 -30.17 -19.24
CA VAL A 193 5.20 -31.19 -18.99
C VAL A 193 5.74 -31.02 -17.59
N ASN A 194 6.16 -29.80 -17.26
CA ASN A 194 6.61 -29.43 -15.93
C ASN A 194 6.24 -27.98 -15.63
N GLU A 195 6.56 -27.46 -14.44
CA GLU A 195 5.94 -26.23 -13.92
C GLU A 195 6.20 -25.00 -14.80
N THR A 196 7.42 -24.87 -15.32
CA THR A 196 7.84 -23.83 -16.27
C THR A 196 8.20 -24.39 -17.65
N PHE A 197 7.87 -25.66 -17.93
CA PHE A 197 8.18 -26.31 -19.20
C PHE A 197 6.91 -26.80 -19.88
N TRP A 198 6.67 -26.27 -21.08
CA TRP A 198 5.45 -26.51 -21.83
C TRP A 198 5.78 -26.82 -23.28
N ASN A 199 5.16 -27.86 -23.82
CA ASN A 199 5.36 -28.26 -25.21
C ASN A 199 4.28 -27.61 -26.11
N PRO A 200 4.67 -26.96 -27.21
CA PRO A 200 3.72 -26.45 -28.19
C PRO A 200 3.00 -27.61 -28.87
N VAL A 201 1.72 -27.42 -29.16
CA VAL A 201 0.94 -28.38 -29.95
C VAL A 201 0.99 -27.95 -31.41
N ALA A 202 1.53 -28.83 -32.26
CA ALA A 202 1.68 -28.55 -33.69
C ALA A 202 0.31 -28.32 -34.37
N GLY A 203 0.21 -27.26 -35.19
CA GLY A 203 -0.96 -27.00 -36.03
C GLY A 203 -2.06 -26.12 -35.41
N LEU A 204 -1.90 -25.63 -34.18
CA LEU A 204 -2.77 -24.60 -33.61
C LEU A 204 -2.26 -23.21 -33.99
N ALA A 205 -2.95 -22.54 -34.92
CA ALA A 205 -2.78 -21.11 -35.12
C ALA A 205 -3.53 -20.38 -34.00
N VAL A 206 -2.79 -19.71 -33.12
CA VAL A 206 -3.36 -18.97 -31.99
C VAL A 206 -3.14 -17.48 -32.22
N ASP A 207 -4.23 -16.70 -32.20
CA ASP A 207 -4.25 -15.23 -32.31
C ASP A 207 -3.83 -14.53 -30.99
N ASP A 208 -2.79 -15.05 -30.33
CA ASP A 208 -2.25 -14.47 -29.10
C ASP A 208 -0.73 -14.26 -29.25
N PRO A 209 -0.25 -13.00 -29.30
CA PRO A 209 1.16 -12.69 -29.52
C PRO A 209 2.05 -13.23 -28.39
N ASP A 210 1.50 -13.43 -27.19
CA ASP A 210 2.25 -13.95 -26.05
C ASP A 210 2.65 -15.42 -26.26
N CYS A 211 1.93 -16.20 -27.08
CA CYS A 211 2.27 -17.59 -27.38
C CYS A 211 3.58 -17.72 -28.16
N ILE A 212 3.86 -16.77 -29.06
CA ILE A 212 5.10 -16.72 -29.84
C ILE A 212 6.26 -16.25 -28.96
N GLN A 213 5.95 -15.43 -27.95
CA GLN A 213 6.95 -14.80 -27.08
C GLN A 213 7.36 -15.68 -25.89
N TRP A 214 6.61 -16.75 -25.61
CA TRP A 214 6.95 -17.74 -24.60
C TRP A 214 8.23 -18.51 -24.93
N SER A 215 9.08 -18.73 -23.92
CA SER A 215 10.28 -19.58 -24.01
C SER A 215 10.39 -20.51 -22.81
N ASN A 216 10.85 -21.74 -23.00
CA ASN A 216 11.13 -22.68 -21.90
C ASN A 216 12.50 -22.40 -21.22
N ASP A 217 13.27 -21.43 -21.73
CA ASP A 217 14.49 -20.95 -21.07
C ASP A 217 14.12 -20.19 -19.79
N GLN A 218 14.67 -20.63 -18.66
CA GLN A 218 14.41 -20.05 -17.33
C GLN A 218 14.83 -18.58 -17.23
N GLN A 219 15.73 -18.12 -18.10
CA GLN A 219 16.17 -16.71 -18.17
C GLN A 219 15.28 -15.85 -19.09
N GLN A 220 14.31 -16.43 -19.78
CA GLN A 220 13.46 -15.71 -20.73
C GLN A 220 11.98 -15.85 -20.38
N LEU A 221 11.49 -17.08 -20.16
CA LEU A 221 10.10 -17.40 -19.81
C LEU A 221 9.10 -16.52 -20.58
N CYS A 222 8.07 -16.01 -19.92
CA CYS A 222 7.16 -15.00 -20.49
C CYS A 222 7.51 -13.58 -20.01
N TYR A 223 8.76 -13.27 -19.66
CA TYR A 223 9.11 -11.95 -19.10
C TYR A 223 8.90 -10.78 -20.08
N GLN A 224 8.74 -11.04 -21.38
CA GLN A 224 8.40 -10.01 -22.38
C GLN A 224 6.92 -10.00 -22.79
N CYS A 225 6.14 -10.97 -22.34
CA CYS A 225 4.72 -11.10 -22.66
C CYS A 225 3.87 -9.99 -22.04
N ASN A 226 2.76 -9.69 -22.70
CA ASN A 226 1.74 -8.78 -22.16
C ASN A 226 1.03 -9.39 -20.94
N SER A 227 0.91 -10.71 -20.88
CA SER A 227 0.40 -11.46 -19.73
C SER A 227 1.25 -11.26 -18.49
N CYS A 228 2.59 -11.18 -18.64
CA CYS A 228 3.48 -10.89 -17.53
C CYS A 228 3.34 -9.44 -17.05
N LYS A 229 3.24 -8.48 -17.99
CA LYS A 229 2.94 -7.07 -17.67
C LYS A 229 1.61 -6.93 -16.92
N ALA A 230 0.59 -7.66 -17.36
CA ALA A 230 -0.72 -7.70 -16.72
C ALA A 230 -0.66 -8.34 -15.32
N GLY A 231 0.09 -9.42 -15.14
CA GLY A 231 0.34 -10.05 -13.84
C GLY A 231 1.03 -9.10 -12.86
N VAL A 232 2.02 -8.33 -13.33
CA VAL A 232 2.65 -7.26 -12.54
C VAL A 232 1.63 -6.19 -12.16
N LEU A 233 0.81 -5.71 -13.10
CA LEU A 233 -0.26 -4.73 -12.83
C LEU A 233 -1.27 -5.23 -11.80
N ALA A 234 -1.67 -6.50 -11.88
CA ALA A 234 -2.56 -7.13 -10.91
C ALA A 234 -1.95 -7.19 -9.50
N SER A 235 -0.68 -7.59 -9.41
CA SER A 235 0.07 -7.64 -8.14
C SER A 235 0.22 -6.25 -7.52
N LEU A 236 0.55 -5.25 -8.35
CA LEU A 236 0.61 -3.84 -7.99
C LEU A 236 -0.73 -3.35 -7.43
N ARG A 237 -1.83 -3.59 -8.15
CA ARG A 237 -3.19 -3.21 -7.74
C ARG A 237 -3.56 -3.79 -6.38
N HIS A 238 -3.30 -5.08 -6.18
CA HIS A 238 -3.58 -5.75 -4.91
C HIS A 238 -2.80 -5.12 -3.75
N SER A 239 -1.53 -4.81 -3.96
CA SER A 239 -0.67 -4.14 -2.97
C SER A 239 -1.13 -2.71 -2.68
N TRP A 240 -1.49 -1.94 -3.71
CA TRP A 240 -2.01 -0.58 -3.56
C TRP A 240 -3.33 -0.53 -2.83
N ARG A 241 -4.21 -1.52 -3.03
CA ARG A 241 -5.47 -1.61 -2.31
C ARG A 241 -5.24 -1.84 -0.81
N LYS A 242 -4.30 -2.72 -0.44
CA LYS A 242 -3.89 -2.92 0.96
C LYS A 242 -3.34 -1.65 1.58
N VAL A 243 -2.43 -0.96 0.88
CA VAL A 243 -1.86 0.32 1.31
C VAL A 243 -2.94 1.40 1.46
N SER A 244 -3.86 1.51 0.50
CA SER A 244 -4.95 2.47 0.53
C SER A 244 -5.87 2.25 1.74
N VAL A 245 -6.21 1.00 2.06
CA VAL A 245 -6.99 0.67 3.27
C VAL A 245 -6.27 1.13 4.54
N ILE A 246 -4.97 0.83 4.69
CA ILE A 246 -4.18 1.31 5.83
C ILE A 246 -4.17 2.84 5.87
N ASN A 247 -4.01 3.48 4.72
CA ASN A 247 -3.97 4.94 4.62
C ASN A 247 -5.31 5.60 4.98
N VAL A 248 -6.44 5.00 4.62
CA VAL A 248 -7.78 5.47 5.03
C VAL A 248 -7.93 5.43 6.55
N VAL A 249 -7.49 4.36 7.20
CA VAL A 249 -7.54 4.27 8.68
C VAL A 249 -6.65 5.35 9.32
N MET A 250 -5.44 5.56 8.79
CA MET A 250 -4.56 6.63 9.27
C MET A 250 -5.15 8.03 9.07
N LEU A 251 -5.78 8.28 7.91
CA LEU A 251 -6.43 9.54 7.61
C LEU A 251 -7.51 9.87 8.65
N ILE A 252 -8.37 8.90 8.99
CA ILE A 252 -9.42 9.07 10.00
C ILE A 252 -8.79 9.46 11.35
N ALA A 253 -7.74 8.75 11.77
CA ALA A 253 -7.03 9.07 13.00
C ALA A 253 -6.46 10.49 12.98
N LEU A 254 -5.76 10.88 11.90
CA LEU A 254 -5.20 12.22 11.75
C LEU A 254 -6.27 13.32 11.74
N VAL A 255 -7.43 13.09 11.12
CA VAL A 255 -8.55 14.04 11.16
C VAL A 255 -9.05 14.25 12.60
N ILE A 256 -9.15 13.19 13.41
CA ILE A 256 -9.53 13.31 14.83
C ILE A 256 -8.48 14.15 15.58
N VAL A 257 -7.19 13.86 15.40
CA VAL A 257 -6.10 14.62 16.02
C VAL A 257 -6.15 16.09 15.58
N TYR A 258 -6.42 16.36 14.30
CA TYR A 258 -6.55 17.70 13.76
C TYR A 258 -7.69 18.48 14.43
N VAL A 259 -8.86 17.87 14.57
CA VAL A 259 -10.03 18.50 15.22
C VAL A 259 -9.73 18.82 16.69
N VAL A 260 -9.10 17.89 17.42
CA VAL A 260 -8.68 18.11 18.82
C VAL A 260 -7.63 19.21 18.92
N GLY A 261 -6.64 19.22 18.02
CA GLY A 261 -5.61 20.26 17.94
C GLY A 261 -6.22 21.64 17.66
N CYS A 262 -7.18 21.73 16.73
CA CYS A 262 -7.93 22.95 16.44
C CYS A 262 -8.74 23.42 17.65
N ALA A 263 -9.42 22.52 18.36
CA ALA A 263 -10.19 22.85 19.55
C ALA A 263 -9.27 23.37 20.68
N ALA A 264 -8.12 22.73 20.89
CA ALA A 264 -7.13 23.16 21.85
C ALA A 264 -6.53 24.53 21.52
N TYR A 265 -6.19 24.76 20.25
CA TYR A 265 -5.69 26.05 19.77
C TYR A 265 -6.73 27.16 19.97
N ARG A 266 -8.00 26.91 19.62
CA ARG A 266 -9.10 27.85 19.86
C ARG A 266 -9.26 28.16 21.34
N ASN A 267 -9.16 27.16 22.21
CA ASN A 267 -9.28 27.36 23.64
C ASN A 267 -8.11 28.17 24.22
N ALA A 268 -6.87 27.87 23.82
CA ALA A 268 -5.70 28.66 24.21
C ALA A 268 -5.82 30.12 23.78
N ARG A 269 -6.29 30.38 22.56
CA ARG A 269 -6.51 31.74 22.05
C ARG A 269 -7.64 32.47 22.79
N ARG A 270 -8.70 31.77 23.23
CA ARG A 270 -9.76 32.37 24.06
C ARG A 270 -9.26 32.81 25.43
N VAL A 271 -8.34 32.04 26.03
CA VAL A 271 -7.71 32.40 27.30
C VAL A 271 -6.78 33.60 27.14
N ASP A 272 -5.98 33.65 26.06
CA ASP A 272 -5.09 34.80 25.81
C ASP A 272 -5.85 36.09 25.41
N ASN A 273 -7.06 35.97 24.85
CA ASN A 273 -7.82 37.11 24.34
C ASN A 273 -8.65 37.85 25.41
N ASP A 274 -8.69 37.40 26.68
CA ASP A 274 -9.46 38.02 27.77
C ASP A 274 -10.79 38.65 27.29
N GLU A 275 -11.75 37.84 26.84
CA GLU A 275 -13.14 38.23 27.09
C GLU A 275 -13.27 38.22 28.61
N ALA A 276 -13.19 39.41 29.20
CA ALA A 276 -13.38 39.65 30.61
C ALA A 276 -14.51 38.74 31.09
N PHE A 277 -14.16 37.73 31.90
CA PHE A 277 -15.12 36.93 32.64
C PHE A 277 -16.12 37.93 33.19
N GLY A 278 -17.36 37.86 32.67
CA GLY A 278 -18.42 38.78 33.03
C GLY A 278 -18.37 38.95 34.54
N ALA A 279 -18.14 40.19 34.97
CA ALA A 279 -17.87 40.53 36.35
C ALA A 279 -18.77 39.70 37.26
N THR A 280 -18.17 38.75 37.97
CA THR A 280 -18.85 38.11 39.09
C THR A 280 -19.09 39.23 40.08
N ARG A 281 -20.32 39.74 40.03
CA ARG A 281 -20.83 40.80 40.90
C ARG A 281 -20.70 40.28 42.32
N MET A 282 -19.57 40.57 42.96
CA MET A 282 -19.42 40.41 44.40
C MET A 282 -20.38 41.39 45.06
N THR A 283 -21.59 40.96 45.37
CA THR A 283 -22.40 41.61 46.40
C THR A 283 -21.75 41.30 47.75
N LYS A 284 -20.82 42.16 48.18
CA LYS A 284 -20.49 42.29 49.60
C LYS A 284 -21.76 42.75 50.31
N ALA A 285 -22.47 41.84 50.95
CA ALA A 285 -23.43 42.19 51.98
C ALA A 285 -22.65 42.87 53.11
N ARG A 286 -22.80 44.19 53.26
CA ARG A 286 -22.32 44.92 54.44
C ARG A 286 -23.19 44.49 55.64
N PRO A 287 -22.61 44.09 56.78
CA PRO A 287 -23.38 43.96 58.01
C PRO A 287 -23.80 45.36 58.48
N ILE A 288 -25.09 45.54 58.72
CA ILE A 288 -25.64 46.77 59.31
C ILE A 288 -25.17 46.83 60.76
N ARG A 289 -24.46 47.91 61.07
CA ARG A 289 -23.98 48.27 62.39
C ARG A 289 -25.19 48.74 63.21
N PHE A 290 -25.59 47.98 64.23
CA PHE A 290 -26.53 48.47 65.23
C PHE A 290 -25.89 49.64 65.99
N GLN A 291 -26.58 50.77 66.04
CA GLN A 291 -26.31 51.86 66.98
C GLN A 291 -27.49 51.91 67.96
N PHE A 292 -27.14 51.68 69.23
CA PHE A 292 -27.83 51.97 70.51
C PHE A 292 -29.31 51.66 70.65
#